data_AF-A0A831LYY5-F1
#
_entry.id   AF-A0A831LYY5-F1
#
_cell.length_a   1.000
_cell.length_b   1.000
_cell.length_c   1.000
_cell.angle_alpha   90.00
_cell.angle_beta   90.00
_cell.angle_gamma   90.00
#
_symmetry.space_group_name_H-M   'P 1'
#
loop_
_entity.id
_entity.type
_entity.pdbx_description
1 polymer ?
#
loop_
_entity_poly.entity_id
_entity_poly.type
_entity_poly.pdbx_seq_one_letter_code
_entity_poly.pdbx_strand_id
1 'polypeptide(L)'
;MSETGKEQKGPGPLAVSGPAPDEKGEDAGAYPLYLIPQVLSREIHARGGTITAIVIRRSGRHNYQITITGAAATAGTGDATATTTGGSA
;
A
#
# COMPACT_ATOMS: atom_id res chain seq x y z
N MET A 1 5.19 -51.11 32.90
CA MET A 1 4.40 -49.86 33.02
C MET A 1 4.92 -48.92 31.96
N SER A 2 4.06 -48.59 30.98
CA SER A 2 4.41 -47.86 29.77
C SER A 2 4.28 -46.36 30.00
N GLU A 3 5.29 -45.57 29.64
CA GLU A 3 5.19 -44.11 29.60
C GLU A 3 5.27 -43.65 28.13
N THR A 4 4.16 -43.09 27.67
CA THR A 4 3.89 -42.67 26.29
C THR A 4 4.56 -41.33 26.00
N GLY A 5 5.44 -41.29 24.98
CA GLY A 5 6.00 -40.06 24.44
C GLY A 5 4.91 -39.16 23.86
N LYS A 6 4.87 -37.90 24.30
CA LYS A 6 4.04 -36.88 23.67
C LYS A 6 4.83 -36.21 22.55
N GLU A 7 4.49 -36.53 21.31
CA GLU A 7 4.88 -35.73 20.14
C GLU A 7 4.32 -34.32 20.28
N GLN A 8 5.21 -33.34 20.41
CA GLN A 8 4.88 -31.93 20.25
C GLN A 8 4.76 -31.64 18.76
N LYS A 9 3.52 -31.64 18.27
CA LYS A 9 3.14 -31.14 16.95
C LYS A 9 3.56 -29.67 16.85
N GLY A 10 4.59 -29.40 16.06
CA GLY A 10 5.11 -28.05 15.81
C GLY A 10 4.00 -27.10 15.32
N PRO A 11 4.17 -25.78 15.54
CA PRO A 11 3.19 -24.81 15.09
C PRO A 11 3.07 -24.93 13.57
N GLY A 12 1.84 -25.16 13.09
CA GLY A 12 1.54 -25.20 11.66
C GLY A 12 1.99 -23.90 10.97
N PRO A 13 2.13 -23.91 9.64
CA PRO A 13 2.54 -22.72 8.91
C PRO A 13 1.61 -21.57 9.27
N LEU A 14 2.22 -20.46 9.71
CA LEU A 14 1.54 -19.19 9.95
C LEU A 14 0.64 -18.92 8.75
N ALA A 15 -0.67 -18.96 8.96
CA ALA A 15 -1.62 -18.57 7.94
C ALA A 15 -1.26 -17.13 7.55
N VAL A 16 -0.70 -16.96 6.34
CA VAL A 16 -0.60 -15.64 5.75
C VAL A 16 -2.03 -15.18 5.57
N SER A 17 -2.46 -14.25 6.44
CA SER A 17 -3.75 -13.62 6.27
C SER A 17 -3.70 -12.93 4.91
N GLY A 18 -4.47 -13.44 3.96
CA GLY A 18 -4.71 -12.74 2.70
C GLY A 18 -5.27 -11.35 3.01
N PRO A 19 -5.10 -10.39 2.09
CA PRO A 19 -5.64 -9.06 2.30
C PRO A 19 -7.14 -9.15 2.53
N ALA A 20 -7.63 -8.41 3.54
CA ALA A 20 -9.06 -8.29 3.82
C ALA A 20 -9.79 -7.77 2.56
N PRO A 21 -11.05 -8.19 2.31
CA PRO A 21 -11.68 -8.05 1.00
C PRO A 21 -12.06 -6.61 0.60
N ASP A 22 -11.84 -5.61 1.45
CA ASP A 22 -12.41 -4.26 1.24
C ASP A 22 -11.35 -3.17 1.02
N GLU A 23 -10.06 -3.51 1.10
CA GLU A 23 -9.01 -2.53 0.83
C GLU A 23 -8.72 -2.44 -0.68
N LYS A 24 -9.56 -1.68 -1.40
CA LYS A 24 -9.39 -1.47 -2.84
C LYS A 24 -8.12 -0.66 -3.11
N GLY A 25 -7.04 -1.37 -3.45
CA GLY A 25 -5.80 -0.76 -3.89
C GLY A 25 -6.01 0.11 -5.12
N GLU A 26 -5.57 1.36 -5.05
CA GLU A 26 -5.62 2.31 -6.15
C GLU A 26 -4.31 2.30 -6.92
N ASP A 27 -4.43 2.26 -8.25
CA ASP A 27 -3.30 2.30 -9.16
C ASP A 27 -2.73 3.72 -9.21
N ALA A 28 -1.50 3.90 -8.72
CA ALA A 28 -0.81 5.18 -8.75
C ALA A 28 -0.07 5.43 -10.07
N GLY A 29 0.05 4.42 -10.94
CA GLY A 29 0.72 4.48 -12.25
C GLY A 29 2.03 3.68 -12.33
N ALA A 30 2.57 3.61 -13.55
CA ALA A 30 3.86 2.98 -13.85
C ALA A 30 4.97 4.03 -13.97
N TYR A 31 6.03 3.89 -13.17
CA TYR A 31 7.13 4.84 -13.13
C TYR A 31 8.50 4.15 -13.18
N PRO A 32 9.53 4.82 -13.72
CA PRO A 32 10.89 4.33 -13.61
C PRO A 32 11.36 4.29 -12.15
N LEU A 33 12.26 3.36 -11.82
CA LEU A 33 12.72 3.11 -10.45
C LEU A 33 13.15 4.39 -9.70
N TYR A 34 13.81 5.31 -10.39
CA TYR A 34 14.33 6.54 -9.79
C TYR A 34 13.25 7.56 -9.41
N LEU A 35 12.02 7.44 -9.96
CA LEU A 35 10.89 8.30 -9.60
C LEU A 35 10.04 7.74 -8.46
N ILE A 36 10.24 6.48 -8.07
CA ILE A 36 9.44 5.86 -7.00
C ILE A 36 9.47 6.69 -5.71
N PRO A 37 10.62 7.18 -5.19
CA PRO A 37 10.63 7.99 -3.97
C PRO A 37 9.78 9.26 -4.07
N GLN A 38 9.77 9.91 -5.23
CA GLN A 38 8.99 11.13 -5.47
C GLN A 38 7.49 10.82 -5.53
N VAL A 39 7.11 9.74 -6.23
CA VAL A 39 5.71 9.31 -6.32
C VAL A 39 5.18 8.92 -4.93
N LEU A 40 5.94 8.14 -4.17
CA LEU A 40 5.57 7.78 -2.80
C LEU A 40 5.43 9.02 -1.91
N SER A 41 6.37 9.97 -2.00
CA SER A 41 6.28 11.21 -1.23
C SER A 41 4.99 11.97 -1.55
N ARG A 42 4.64 12.10 -2.84
CA ARG A 42 3.39 12.76 -3.27
C ARG A 42 2.16 12.05 -2.71
N GLU A 43 2.11 10.72 -2.82
CA GLU A 43 0.96 9.94 -2.38
C GLU A 43 0.81 9.92 -0.85
N ILE A 44 1.91 9.91 -0.09
CA ILE A 44 1.90 10.04 1.37
C ILE A 44 1.30 11.40 1.78
N HIS A 45 1.73 12.49 1.16
CA HIS A 45 1.19 13.82 1.44
C HIS A 45 -0.29 13.93 1.05
N ALA A 46 -0.68 13.40 -0.12
CA ALA A 46 -2.05 13.45 -0.60
C ALA A 46 -3.03 12.65 0.28
N ARG A 47 -2.58 11.49 0.79
CA ARG A 47 -3.42 10.56 1.55
C ARG A 47 -3.36 10.80 3.07
N GLY A 48 -2.53 11.74 3.54
CA GLY A 48 -2.55 12.21 4.93
C GLY A 48 -2.33 11.14 6.00
N GLY A 49 -1.56 10.10 5.70
CA GLY A 49 -1.24 9.01 6.65
C GLY A 49 -2.25 7.85 6.67
N THR A 50 -3.19 7.79 5.73
CA THR A 50 -4.16 6.69 5.63
C THR A 50 -3.65 5.44 4.90
N ILE A 51 -2.41 5.44 4.41
CA ILE A 51 -1.83 4.34 3.63
C ILE A 51 -1.58 3.13 4.53
N THR A 52 -2.18 1.98 4.18
CA THR A 52 -2.03 0.70 4.88
C THR A 52 -1.05 -0.24 4.18
N ALA A 53 -1.01 -0.20 2.84
CA ALA A 53 -0.09 -1.01 2.05
C ALA A 53 0.35 -0.30 0.77
N ILE A 54 1.58 -0.57 0.35
CA ILE A 54 2.14 -0.12 -0.92
C ILE A 54 2.71 -1.36 -1.62
N VAL A 55 2.24 -1.63 -2.82
CA VAL A 55 2.69 -2.75 -3.65
C VAL A 55 3.40 -2.18 -4.88
N ILE A 56 4.67 -2.55 -5.06
CA ILE A 56 5.49 -2.11 -6.18
C ILE A 56 5.89 -3.34 -7.00
N ARG A 57 5.48 -3.37 -8.26
CA ARG A 57 5.74 -4.50 -9.16
C ARG A 57 6.40 -4.02 -10.43
N ARG A 58 7.48 -4.68 -10.86
CA ARG A 58 8.11 -4.40 -12.15
C ARG A 58 7.12 -4.72 -13.27
N SER A 59 6.77 -3.73 -14.09
CA SER A 59 5.85 -3.87 -15.24
C SER A 59 6.58 -3.85 -16.59
N GLY A 60 7.87 -3.53 -16.61
CA GLY A 60 8.71 -3.55 -17.81
C GLY A 60 10.20 -3.47 -17.49
N ARG A 61 11.04 -3.16 -18.49
CA ARG A 61 12.50 -3.16 -18.32
C ARG A 61 12.96 -2.30 -17.14
N HIS A 62 12.49 -1.07 -17.03
CA HIS A 62 12.82 -0.16 -15.92
C HIS A 62 11.60 0.49 -15.26
N ASN A 63 10.39 0.10 -15.65
CA ASN A 63 9.14 0.65 -15.13
C ASN A 63 8.54 -0.27 -14.05
N TYR A 64 7.93 0.37 -13.05
CA TYR A 64 7.34 -0.26 -11.89
C TYR A 64 5.93 0.30 -11.68
N GLN A 65 4.96 -0.61 -11.67
CA GLN A 65 3.58 -0.35 -11.30
C GLN A 65 3.50 -0.18 -9.79
N ILE A 66 2.88 0.91 -9.34
CA ILE A 66 2.66 1.20 -7.93
C ILE A 66 1.17 1.11 -7.66
N THR A 67 0.79 0.32 -6.66
CA THR A 67 -0.58 0.23 -6.16
C THR A 67 -0.57 0.62 -4.68
N ILE A 68 -1.41 1.57 -4.31
CA ILE A 68 -1.49 2.10 -2.95
C ILE A 68 -2.85 1.77 -2.36
N THR A 69 -2.80 1.18 -1.19
CA THR A 69 -3.97 0.79 -0.44
C THR A 69 -4.05 1.67 0.79
N GLY A 70 -5.23 2.18 1.11
CA GLY A 70 -5.46 3.00 2.29
C GLY A 70 -6.67 2.53 3.07
N ALA A 71 -6.70 2.88 4.35
CA ALA A 71 -7.90 2.77 5.16
C ALA A 71 -9.02 3.60 4.50
N ALA A 72 -10.25 3.09 4.51
CA ALA A 72 -11.39 3.86 4.05
C ALA A 72 -11.38 5.22 4.76
N ALA A 73 -11.31 6.31 3.98
CA ALA A 73 -11.42 7.64 4.54
C ALA A 73 -12.77 7.70 5.25
N THR A 74 -12.77 7.72 6.58
CA THR A 74 -13.95 8.14 7.34
C THR A 74 -14.32 9.49 6.77
N ALA A 75 -15.46 9.58 6.09
CA ALA A 75 -15.88 10.77 5.35
C ALA A 75 -16.01 11.97 6.30
N GLY A 76 -14.88 12.63 6.55
CA GLY A 76 -14.77 13.91 7.23
C GLY A 76 -14.69 14.96 6.14
N THR A 77 -15.79 15.67 5.95
CA THR A 77 -15.95 16.84 5.10
C THR A 77 -14.72 17.75 5.16
N GLY A 78 -13.96 17.79 4.07
CA GLY A 78 -12.87 18.73 3.83
C GLY A 78 -12.96 19.16 2.37
N ASP A 79 -13.81 20.15 2.14
CA ASP A 79 -14.10 20.75 0.83
C ASP A 79 -12.81 21.27 0.16
N ALA A 80 -12.81 21.17 -1.16
CA ALA A 80 -11.72 21.54 -2.04
C ALA A 80 -11.47 23.05 -2.02
N THR A 81 -10.21 23.46 -2.02
CA THR A 81 -9.83 24.73 -2.68
C THR A 81 -8.48 24.52 -3.37
N ALA A 82 -8.56 24.04 -4.62
CA ALA A 82 -7.46 24.13 -5.56
C ALA A 82 -7.35 25.58 -6.05
N THR A 83 -6.39 26.34 -5.55
CA THR A 83 -5.99 27.61 -6.18
C THR A 83 -4.73 27.36 -7.01
N THR A 84 -4.93 27.08 -8.30
CA THR A 84 -3.91 27.19 -9.34
C THR A 84 -3.62 28.67 -9.57
N THR A 85 -2.40 29.14 -9.38
CA THR A 85 -1.93 30.40 -9.95
C THR A 85 -0.59 30.14 -10.63
N GLY A 86 -0.65 30.00 -11.95
CA GLY A 86 0.52 30.06 -12.81
C GLY A 86 0.99 31.50 -12.92
N GLY A 87 2.26 31.73 -12.61
CA GLY A 87 2.95 33.00 -12.84
C GLY A 87 3.98 32.81 -13.95
N SER A 88 3.67 33.32 -15.14
CA SER A 88 4.65 33.65 -16.16
C SER A 88 5.13 35.07 -15.90
N ALA A 89 6.44 35.29 -15.87
CA ALA A 89 7.09 36.59 -16.05
C ALA A 89 8.40 36.36 -16.80
#